data_AF-A0A1C5VMS3-F1
#
_entry.id   AF-A0A1C5VMS3-F1
#
_cell.length_a   1.000
_cell.length_b   1.000
_cell.length_c   1.000
_cell.angle_alpha   90.00
_cell.angle_beta   90.00
_cell.angle_gamma   90.00
#
_symmetry.space_group_name_H-M   'P 1'
#
loop_
_entity.id
_entity.type
_entity.pdbx_description
1 polymer ?
#
loop_
_entity_poly.entity_id
_entity_poly.type
_entity_poly.pdbx_seq_one_letter_code
_entity_poly.pdbx_strand_id
1 'polypeptide(L)'
;MNYYISDLHFCCASQLAGSGSGYDERDYKTLEEMHADMLARWNRKVTNGDTVYILGDLSKRGKSEELIALVAQLKGHKILVHGNHDDLSDYRLRQLFEEVCNYKEITDNIRGNAYKLVLCHYPILFWNGQHRGNILLYGHTHRSPEDVFFQDCIKRLNERKDLHEEDQDFLAINVGCMQPYMNYEPQSLKELLEARGIEIPEKKKKGR
;
A
#
# COMPACT_ATOMS: atom_id res chain seq x y z
N MET A 1 -11.63 9.09 -5.51
CA MET A 1 -10.36 8.57 -6.05
C MET A 1 -9.97 7.34 -5.26
N ASN A 2 -9.15 6.43 -5.81
CA ASN A 2 -8.57 5.33 -5.06
C ASN A 2 -7.14 5.69 -4.62
N TYR A 3 -6.81 5.40 -3.36
CA TYR A 3 -5.49 5.53 -2.78
C TYR A 3 -5.04 4.22 -2.15
N TYR A 4 -3.73 4.01 -2.09
CA TYR A 4 -3.10 2.79 -1.59
C TYR A 4 -2.00 3.16 -0.60
N ILE A 5 -1.89 2.40 0.48
CA ILE A 5 -0.86 2.55 1.51
C ILE A 5 -0.79 1.28 2.36
N SER A 6 0.35 1.03 2.99
CA SER A 6 0.57 -0.11 3.89
C SER A 6 1.48 0.29 5.06
N ASP A 7 1.54 -0.57 6.08
CA ASP A 7 2.59 -0.55 7.11
C ASP A 7 2.60 0.75 7.91
N LEU A 8 1.42 1.25 8.28
CA LEU A 8 1.30 2.49 9.05
C LEU A 8 1.98 2.36 10.42
N HIS A 9 1.90 1.18 11.05
CA HIS A 9 2.54 0.89 12.33
C HIS A 9 2.35 2.00 13.39
N PHE A 10 1.12 2.51 13.51
CA PHE A 10 0.76 3.39 14.60
C PHE A 10 1.03 2.72 15.95
N CYS A 11 1.31 3.54 16.96
CA CYS A 11 1.67 3.09 18.31
C CYS A 11 2.94 2.18 18.38
N CYS A 12 3.75 2.05 17.32
CA CYS A 12 4.94 1.20 17.30
C CYS A 12 6.23 2.00 17.52
N ALA A 13 6.66 2.17 18.78
CA ALA A 13 7.91 2.92 19.08
C ALA A 13 9.17 2.27 18.48
N SER A 14 9.13 0.97 18.18
CA SER A 14 10.22 0.25 17.51
C SER A 14 10.46 0.71 16.08
N GLN A 15 9.55 1.47 15.47
CA GLN A 15 9.76 2.03 14.13
C GLN A 15 10.57 3.33 14.18
N LEU A 16 10.68 3.97 15.34
CA LEU A 16 11.33 5.28 15.47
C LEU A 16 12.84 5.16 15.32
N ALA A 17 13.45 6.18 14.72
CA ALA A 17 14.89 6.30 14.59
C ALA A 17 15.56 6.29 15.97
N GLY A 18 16.61 5.50 16.11
CA GLY A 18 17.33 5.37 17.37
C GLY A 18 16.59 4.55 18.44
N SER A 19 15.51 3.85 18.09
CA SER A 19 14.86 2.87 18.97
C SER A 19 15.74 1.64 19.27
N GLY A 20 16.81 1.44 18.49
CA GLY A 20 17.73 0.31 18.62
C GLY A 20 17.18 -0.99 18.04
N SER A 21 16.04 -0.95 17.35
CA SER A 21 15.43 -2.11 16.68
C SER A 21 16.07 -2.41 15.33
N GLY A 22 16.63 -1.40 14.65
CA GLY A 22 17.09 -1.50 13.26
C GLY A 22 15.94 -1.59 12.25
N TYR A 23 14.69 -1.36 12.67
CA TYR A 23 13.49 -1.60 11.87
C TYR A 23 12.84 -0.27 11.47
N ASP A 24 12.66 -0.07 10.15
CA ASP A 24 12.29 1.18 9.44
C ASP A 24 13.15 2.42 9.69
N GLU A 25 13.55 2.67 10.94
CA GLU A 25 14.29 3.85 11.42
C GLU A 25 13.63 5.15 10.91
N ARG A 26 12.33 5.31 11.20
CA ARG A 26 11.53 6.48 10.83
C ARG A 26 12.03 7.70 11.57
N ASP A 27 12.25 8.78 10.84
CA ASP A 27 12.86 10.02 11.35
C ASP A 27 11.87 10.87 12.18
N TYR A 28 11.37 10.28 13.26
CA TYR A 28 10.51 10.89 14.27
C TYR A 28 11.12 10.63 15.64
N LYS A 29 11.07 11.62 16.53
CA LYS A 29 11.63 11.48 17.89
C LYS A 29 10.67 10.81 18.85
N THR A 30 9.36 10.98 18.65
CA THR A 30 8.33 10.41 19.51
C THR A 30 7.16 9.86 18.69
N LEU A 31 6.33 9.04 19.34
CA LEU A 31 5.12 8.51 18.72
C LEU A 31 4.12 9.62 18.42
N GLU A 32 4.00 10.60 19.30
CA GLU A 32 3.08 11.72 19.13
C GLU A 32 3.44 12.56 17.90
N GLU A 33 4.74 12.80 17.68
CA GLU A 33 5.24 13.47 16.48
C GLU A 33 4.90 12.66 15.21
N MET A 34 5.19 11.35 15.23
CA MET A 34 4.90 10.44 14.12
C MET A 34 3.40 10.43 13.80
N HIS A 35 2.54 10.26 14.80
CA HIS A 35 1.10 10.19 14.61
C HIS A 35 0.55 11.50 14.06
N ALA A 36 0.96 12.64 14.63
CA ALA A 36 0.50 13.96 14.18
C ALA A 36 0.89 14.24 12.72
N ASP A 37 2.12 13.95 12.33
CA ASP A 37 2.59 14.16 10.96
C ASP A 37 1.89 13.21 9.97
N MET A 38 1.82 11.92 10.28
CA MET A 38 1.14 10.93 9.42
C MET A 38 -0.36 11.26 9.25
N LEU A 39 -1.05 11.64 10.32
CA LEU A 39 -2.44 12.12 10.26
C LEU A 39 -2.58 13.35 9.37
N ALA A 40 -1.69 14.33 9.54
CA ALA A 40 -1.73 15.57 8.75
C ALA A 40 -1.50 15.30 7.25
N ARG A 41 -0.54 14.44 6.91
CA ARG A 41 -0.25 14.02 5.53
C ARG A 41 -1.43 13.31 4.90
N TRP A 42 -1.96 12.30 5.58
CA TRP A 42 -3.15 11.58 5.14
C TRP A 42 -4.31 12.53 4.88
N ASN A 43 -4.68 13.35 5.87
CA ASN A 43 -5.89 14.16 5.82
C ASN A 43 -5.76 15.41 4.94
N ARG A 44 -4.55 15.77 4.51
CA ARG A 44 -4.29 16.75 3.46
C ARG A 44 -4.54 16.16 2.07
N LYS A 45 -4.24 14.88 1.87
CA LYS A 45 -4.33 14.19 0.57
C LYS A 45 -5.72 13.60 0.31
N VAL A 46 -6.31 12.98 1.32
CA VAL A 46 -7.54 12.18 1.21
C VAL A 46 -8.75 12.99 1.65
N THR A 47 -9.85 12.92 0.90
CA THR A 47 -11.17 13.44 1.28
C THR A 47 -12.11 12.32 1.70
N ASN A 48 -13.25 12.66 2.31
CA ASN A 48 -14.26 11.67 2.70
C ASN A 48 -15.02 11.05 1.53
N GLY A 49 -14.81 11.51 0.29
CA GLY A 49 -15.35 10.87 -0.92
C GLY A 49 -14.35 9.93 -1.61
N ASP A 50 -13.16 9.76 -1.06
CA ASP A 50 -12.13 8.88 -1.60
C ASP A 50 -12.13 7.52 -0.90
N THR A 51 -11.65 6.50 -1.60
CA THR A 51 -11.45 5.16 -1.06
C THR A 51 -9.96 4.93 -0.83
N VAL A 52 -9.59 4.45 0.35
CA VAL A 52 -8.21 4.11 0.69
C VAL A 52 -8.11 2.62 1.02
N TYR A 53 -7.30 1.93 0.23
CA TYR A 53 -6.92 0.54 0.46
C TYR A 53 -5.68 0.53 1.33
N ILE A 54 -5.83 0.05 2.56
CA ILE A 54 -4.76 -0.12 3.53
C ILE A 54 -4.30 -1.56 3.48
N LEU A 55 -3.09 -1.80 3.00
CA LEU A 55 -2.54 -3.14 2.77
C LEU A 55 -1.84 -3.69 4.00
N GLY A 56 -2.48 -3.57 5.15
CA GLY A 56 -2.09 -4.24 6.38
C GLY A 56 -1.19 -3.44 7.31
N ASP A 57 -0.98 -3.99 8.49
CA ASP A 57 -0.08 -3.52 9.55
C ASP A 57 -0.35 -2.06 9.99
N LEU A 58 -1.57 -1.84 10.48
CA LEU A 58 -2.01 -0.58 11.08
C LEU A 58 -1.24 -0.22 12.35
N SER A 59 -0.91 -1.23 13.17
CA SER A 59 -0.20 -1.11 14.44
C SER A 59 0.41 -2.44 14.86
N LYS A 60 1.14 -2.45 15.98
CA LYS A 60 1.49 -3.69 16.68
C LYS A 60 0.23 -4.38 17.17
N ARG A 61 0.28 -5.73 17.25
CA ARG A 61 -0.80 -6.56 17.81
C ARG A 61 -1.22 -6.10 19.21
N GLY A 62 -2.53 -6.12 19.44
CA GLY A 62 -3.15 -5.81 20.72
C GLY A 62 -4.30 -4.82 20.57
N LYS A 63 -5.03 -4.63 21.67
CA LYS A 63 -6.10 -3.63 21.74
C LYS A 63 -5.51 -2.29 22.15
N SER A 64 -5.82 -1.25 21.39
CA SER A 64 -5.38 0.11 21.66
C SER A 64 -6.52 1.10 21.39
N GLU A 65 -6.97 1.80 22.44
CA GLU A 65 -7.92 2.92 22.31
C GLU A 65 -7.32 4.05 21.45
N GLU A 66 -6.02 4.27 21.59
CA GLU A 66 -5.28 5.25 20.80
C GLU A 66 -5.33 4.90 19.31
N LEU A 67 -5.12 3.63 18.94
CA LEU A 67 -5.24 3.19 17.56
C LEU A 67 -6.62 3.45 16.98
N ILE A 68 -7.68 3.11 17.74
CA ILE A 68 -9.06 3.37 17.33
C ILE A 68 -9.26 4.87 17.08
N ALA A 69 -8.77 5.71 17.99
CA ALA A 69 -8.85 7.16 17.85
C ALA A 69 -8.07 7.70 16.64
N LEU A 70 -6.88 7.16 16.35
CA LEU A 70 -6.08 7.52 15.18
C LEU A 70 -6.78 7.12 13.89
N VAL A 71 -7.22 5.86 13.77
CA VAL A 71 -7.90 5.35 12.57
C VAL A 71 -9.23 6.06 12.33
N ALA A 72 -9.95 6.43 13.39
CA ALA A 72 -11.19 7.20 13.28
C ALA A 72 -10.99 8.61 12.71
N GLN A 73 -9.80 9.19 12.89
CA GLN A 73 -9.44 10.51 12.35
C GLN A 73 -8.98 10.47 10.88
N LEU A 74 -8.68 9.29 10.33
CA LEU A 74 -8.27 9.14 8.93
C LEU A 74 -9.48 9.33 8.01
N LYS A 75 -9.42 10.35 7.14
CA LYS A 75 -10.42 10.62 6.11
C LYS A 75 -10.50 9.48 5.09
N GLY A 76 -11.67 9.36 4.46
CA GLY A 76 -11.92 8.42 3.37
C GLY A 76 -12.59 7.10 3.80
N HIS A 77 -13.14 6.43 2.80
CA HIS A 77 -13.72 5.09 2.87
C HIS A 77 -12.57 4.07 2.97
N LYS A 78 -12.40 3.44 4.13
CA LYS A 78 -11.22 2.62 4.42
C LYS A 78 -11.52 1.14 4.17
N ILE A 79 -10.69 0.51 3.35
CA ILE A 79 -10.70 -0.93 3.09
C ILE A 79 -9.39 -1.51 3.60
N LEU A 80 -9.46 -2.50 4.50
CA LEU A 80 -8.28 -3.15 5.06
C LEU A 80 -8.02 -4.49 4.35
N VAL A 81 -6.84 -4.62 3.76
CA VAL A 81 -6.26 -5.90 3.34
C VAL A 81 -5.32 -6.36 4.45
N HIS A 82 -5.77 -7.33 5.24
CA HIS A 82 -5.24 -7.73 6.55
C HIS A 82 -3.76 -8.14 6.50
N GLY A 83 -2.96 -7.52 7.38
CA GLY A 83 -1.56 -7.86 7.63
C GLY A 83 -1.36 -8.73 8.88
N ASN A 84 -0.14 -9.23 9.10
CA ASN A 84 0.15 -10.12 10.22
C ASN A 84 0.03 -9.44 11.59
N HIS A 85 0.21 -8.12 11.67
CA HIS A 85 0.14 -7.38 12.92
C HIS A 85 -1.24 -6.82 13.25
N ASP A 86 -2.18 -6.85 12.31
CA ASP A 86 -3.53 -6.34 12.51
C ASP A 86 -4.34 -7.24 13.47
N ASP A 87 -4.58 -6.75 14.68
CA ASP A 87 -5.48 -7.37 15.65
C ASP A 87 -6.88 -6.75 15.56
N LEU A 88 -7.79 -7.43 14.87
CA LEU A 88 -9.18 -7.00 14.68
C LEU A 88 -10.15 -7.65 15.67
N SER A 89 -9.66 -8.12 16.82
CA SER A 89 -10.50 -8.65 17.89
C SER A 89 -11.37 -7.57 18.57
N ASP A 90 -10.99 -6.29 18.45
CA ASP A 90 -11.82 -5.17 18.86
C ASP A 90 -12.82 -4.79 17.76
N TYR A 91 -14.10 -4.99 18.04
CA TYR A 91 -15.18 -4.70 17.10
C TYR A 91 -15.24 -3.21 16.71
N ARG A 92 -14.88 -2.30 17.61
CA ARG A 92 -14.90 -0.85 17.35
C ARG A 92 -13.89 -0.48 16.27
N LEU A 93 -12.70 -1.07 16.32
CA LEU A 93 -11.68 -0.89 15.28
C LEU A 93 -12.19 -1.45 13.94
N ARG A 94 -12.76 -2.64 13.96
CA ARG A 94 -13.30 -3.28 12.74
C ARG A 94 -14.38 -2.44 12.06
N GLN A 95 -15.24 -1.76 12.83
CA GLN A 95 -16.29 -0.89 12.30
C GLN A 95 -15.78 0.38 11.60
N LEU A 96 -14.49 0.73 11.76
CA LEU A 96 -13.89 1.86 11.05
C LEU A 96 -13.55 1.54 9.58
N PHE A 97 -13.67 0.27 9.18
CA PHE A 97 -13.44 -0.20 7.82
C PHE A 97 -14.75 -0.63 7.18
N GLU A 98 -14.94 -0.28 5.91
CA GLU A 98 -16.08 -0.76 5.12
C GLU A 98 -15.95 -2.23 4.75
N GLU A 99 -14.70 -2.67 4.58
CA GLU A 99 -14.36 -4.04 4.23
C GLU A 99 -13.03 -4.43 4.87
N VAL A 100 -12.96 -5.67 5.34
CA VAL A 100 -11.73 -6.32 5.78
C VAL A 100 -11.61 -7.63 5.00
N CYS A 101 -10.48 -7.82 4.32
CA CYS A 101 -10.20 -9.00 3.50
C CYS A 101 -8.72 -9.37 3.61
N ASN A 102 -8.31 -10.56 3.17
CA ASN A 102 -6.88 -10.95 3.16
C ASN A 102 -6.24 -10.73 1.78
N TYR A 103 -7.07 -10.58 0.75
CA TYR A 103 -6.69 -10.49 -0.65
C TYR A 103 -7.85 -9.82 -1.39
N LYS A 104 -7.53 -8.89 -2.29
CA LYS A 104 -8.55 -8.18 -3.07
C LYS A 104 -8.10 -7.94 -4.50
N GLU A 105 -9.00 -8.13 -5.44
CA GLU A 105 -8.79 -7.72 -6.83
C GLU A 105 -9.73 -6.58 -7.17
N ILE A 106 -9.21 -5.53 -7.77
CA ILE A 106 -10.00 -4.37 -8.19
C ILE A 106 -9.60 -3.93 -9.60
N THR A 107 -10.41 -3.05 -10.18
CA THR A 107 -10.05 -2.32 -11.39
C THR A 107 -10.05 -0.84 -11.08
N ASP A 108 -8.89 -0.21 -11.22
CA ASP A 108 -8.73 1.24 -11.09
C ASP A 108 -8.70 1.91 -12.47
N ASN A 109 -9.13 3.17 -12.55
CA ASN A 109 -9.23 3.88 -13.81
C ASN A 109 -8.40 5.16 -13.81
N ILE A 110 -7.39 5.21 -14.69
CA ILE A 110 -6.56 6.41 -14.88
C ILE A 110 -6.71 6.88 -16.33
N ARG A 111 -7.13 8.13 -16.51
CA ARG A 111 -7.35 8.75 -17.85
C ARG A 111 -8.23 7.89 -18.78
N GLY A 112 -9.16 7.14 -18.18
CA GLY A 112 -10.08 6.25 -18.90
C GLY A 112 -9.50 4.90 -19.31
N ASN A 113 -8.26 4.58 -18.95
CA ASN A 113 -7.68 3.24 -19.05
C ASN A 113 -7.94 2.46 -17.76
N ALA A 114 -8.37 1.22 -17.91
CA ALA A 114 -8.63 0.32 -16.79
C ALA A 114 -7.36 -0.46 -16.45
N TYR A 115 -6.95 -0.40 -15.19
CA TYR A 115 -5.82 -1.13 -14.62
C TYR A 115 -6.34 -2.14 -13.61
N LYS A 116 -6.02 -3.41 -13.81
CA LYS A 116 -6.38 -4.47 -12.86
C LYS A 116 -5.31 -4.58 -11.80
N LEU A 117 -5.73 -4.56 -10.54
CA LEU A 117 -4.84 -4.61 -9.39
C LEU A 117 -5.14 -5.83 -8.54
N VAL A 118 -4.08 -6.47 -8.07
CA VAL A 118 -4.10 -7.43 -6.97
C VAL A 118 -3.56 -6.73 -5.73
N LEU A 119 -4.32 -6.73 -4.65
CA LEU A 119 -3.97 -6.12 -3.37
C LEU A 119 -3.78 -7.23 -2.34
N CYS A 120 -2.59 -7.32 -1.78
CA CYS A 120 -2.22 -8.31 -0.77
C CYS A 120 -1.16 -7.71 0.15
N HIS A 121 -1.28 -7.86 1.46
CA HIS A 121 -0.23 -7.37 2.37
C HIS A 121 1.13 -8.02 2.06
N TYR A 122 1.15 -9.34 1.85
CA TYR A 122 2.37 -10.08 1.55
C TYR A 122 2.76 -9.98 0.08
N PRO A 123 4.07 -9.88 -0.23
CA PRO A 123 4.55 -10.07 -1.59
C PRO A 123 4.29 -11.52 -2.03
N ILE A 124 3.63 -11.68 -3.18
CA ILE A 124 3.42 -12.99 -3.81
C ILE A 124 4.11 -13.00 -5.17
N LEU A 125 4.93 -14.02 -5.42
CA LEU A 125 5.77 -14.06 -6.63
C LEU A 125 4.94 -14.23 -7.91
N PHE A 126 3.84 -14.98 -7.81
CA PHE A 126 2.91 -15.21 -8.89
C PHE A 126 1.50 -14.87 -8.44
N TRP A 127 0.79 -14.03 -9.19
CA TRP A 127 -0.55 -13.56 -8.86
C TRP A 127 -1.50 -13.66 -10.04
N ASN A 128 -2.80 -13.58 -9.75
CA ASN A 128 -3.82 -13.72 -10.77
C ASN A 128 -3.71 -12.63 -11.84
N GLY A 129 -3.61 -13.05 -13.10
CA GLY A 129 -3.49 -12.16 -14.25
C GLY A 129 -2.16 -11.42 -14.37
N GLN A 130 -1.11 -11.84 -13.65
CA GLN A 130 0.25 -11.31 -13.80
C GLN A 130 0.71 -11.30 -15.26
N HIS A 131 0.48 -12.41 -15.99
CA HIS A 131 0.84 -12.54 -17.40
C HIS A 131 0.06 -11.62 -18.35
N ARG A 132 -1.07 -11.06 -17.87
CA ARG A 132 -1.98 -10.14 -18.59
C ARG A 132 -1.88 -8.71 -18.08
N GLY A 133 -0.75 -8.35 -17.46
CA GLY A 133 -0.46 -6.99 -17.01
C GLY A 133 -1.16 -6.56 -15.72
N ASN A 134 -1.78 -7.46 -14.94
CA ASN A 134 -2.29 -7.10 -13.62
C ASN A 134 -1.13 -6.69 -12.71
N ILE A 135 -1.32 -5.62 -11.93
CA ILE A 135 -0.30 -5.07 -11.03
C ILE A 135 -0.53 -5.58 -9.61
N LEU A 136 0.52 -6.07 -8.96
CA LEU A 136 0.49 -6.38 -7.52
C LEU A 136 0.84 -5.12 -6.72
N LEU A 137 -0.02 -4.73 -5.79
CA LEU A 137 0.33 -3.79 -4.72
C LEU A 137 0.48 -4.58 -3.41
N TYR A 138 1.57 -4.35 -2.69
CA TYR A 138 1.91 -5.08 -1.47
C TYR A 138 2.62 -4.22 -0.42
N GLY A 139 2.80 -4.74 0.80
CA GLY A 139 3.52 -4.08 1.90
C GLY A 139 4.50 -5.03 2.57
N HIS A 140 4.48 -5.10 3.91
CA HIS A 140 5.13 -6.13 4.74
C HIS A 140 6.66 -6.10 4.79
N THR A 141 7.33 -6.03 3.65
CA THR A 141 8.79 -6.12 3.52
C THR A 141 9.49 -4.79 3.79
N HIS A 142 8.77 -3.68 3.87
CA HIS A 142 9.35 -2.38 4.20
C HIS A 142 10.54 -2.05 3.25
N ARG A 143 11.69 -1.60 3.78
CA ARG A 143 12.96 -1.41 3.04
C ARG A 143 13.99 -2.50 3.39
N SER A 144 13.52 -3.71 3.68
CA SER A 144 14.36 -4.82 4.13
C SER A 144 15.12 -5.51 2.98
N PRO A 145 16.16 -6.31 3.28
CA PRO A 145 16.80 -7.20 2.30
C PRO A 145 15.83 -8.15 1.59
N GLU A 146 14.74 -8.54 2.26
CA GLU A 146 13.67 -9.37 1.68
C GLU A 146 12.94 -8.63 0.56
N ASP A 147 12.73 -7.32 0.69
CA ASP A 147 12.14 -6.49 -0.37
C ASP A 147 13.05 -6.46 -1.61
N VAL A 148 14.35 -6.26 -1.39
CA VAL A 148 15.36 -6.25 -2.46
C VAL A 148 15.36 -7.59 -3.19
N PHE A 149 15.39 -8.70 -2.45
CA PHE A 149 15.37 -10.04 -3.04
C PHE A 149 14.09 -10.31 -3.84
N PHE A 150 12.93 -9.87 -3.33
CA PHE A 150 11.66 -10.01 -4.03
C PHE A 150 11.64 -9.20 -5.34
N GLN A 151 12.09 -7.95 -5.32
CA GLN A 151 12.19 -7.12 -6.53
C GLN A 151 13.19 -7.70 -7.55
N ASP A 152 14.30 -8.28 -7.11
CA ASP A 152 15.24 -8.99 -7.99
C ASP A 152 14.60 -10.21 -8.67
N CYS A 153 13.73 -10.93 -7.97
CA CYS A 153 12.96 -12.02 -8.56
C CYS A 153 11.99 -11.53 -9.64
N ILE A 154 11.29 -10.40 -9.41
CA ILE A 154 10.43 -9.77 -10.43
C ILE A 154 11.24 -9.35 -11.65
N LYS A 155 12.42 -8.74 -11.45
CA LYS A 155 13.32 -8.34 -12.54
C LYS A 155 13.74 -9.55 -13.39
N ARG A 156 14.14 -10.66 -12.74
CA ARG A 156 14.51 -11.90 -13.44
C ARG A 156 13.32 -12.54 -14.16
N LEU A 157 12.10 -12.40 -13.66
CA LEU A 157 10.91 -12.84 -14.38
C LEU A 157 10.68 -12.01 -15.64
N ASN A 158 10.92 -10.69 -15.62
CA ASN A 158 10.77 -9.82 -16.79
C ASN A 158 11.83 -10.08 -17.90
N GLU A 159 12.95 -10.70 -17.54
CA GLU A 159 13.95 -11.20 -18.49
C GLU A 159 13.47 -12.46 -19.24
N ARG A 160 12.47 -13.18 -18.71
CA ARG A 160 11.94 -14.43 -19.25
C ARG A 160 10.79 -14.18 -20.21
N LYS A 161 11.12 -13.72 -21.42
CA LYS A 161 10.14 -13.42 -22.48
C LYS A 161 9.20 -14.57 -22.86
N ASP A 162 9.59 -15.82 -22.59
CA ASP A 162 8.74 -17.00 -22.77
C ASP A 162 7.55 -17.07 -21.78
N LEU A 163 7.60 -16.32 -20.69
CA LEU A 163 6.53 -16.25 -19.69
C LEU A 163 5.55 -15.09 -19.91
N HIS A 164 5.78 -14.22 -20.90
CA HIS A 164 4.90 -13.08 -21.15
C HIS A 164 3.77 -13.46 -22.12
N GLU A 165 2.51 -13.23 -21.74
CA GLU A 165 1.38 -13.31 -22.70
C GLU A 165 1.22 -12.00 -23.48
N GLU A 166 1.60 -10.87 -22.87
CA GLU A 166 1.56 -9.53 -23.45
C GLU A 166 2.95 -8.88 -23.37
N ASP A 167 3.25 -7.94 -24.28
CA ASP A 167 4.51 -7.16 -24.27
C ASP A 167 4.48 -6.09 -23.16
N GLN A 168 4.35 -6.55 -21.92
CA GLN A 168 4.30 -5.76 -20.71
C GLN A 168 5.07 -6.47 -19.60
N ASP A 169 5.88 -5.70 -18.86
CA ASP A 169 6.59 -6.18 -17.70
C ASP A 169 5.65 -6.46 -16.53
N PHE A 170 5.94 -7.51 -15.76
CA PHE A 170 5.29 -7.77 -14.48
C PHE A 170 5.65 -6.69 -13.48
N LEU A 171 4.63 -6.16 -12.81
CA LEU A 171 4.79 -5.03 -11.89
C LEU A 171 4.25 -5.39 -10.51
N ALA A 172 5.15 -5.36 -9.52
CA ALA A 172 4.82 -5.46 -8.10
C ALA A 172 5.34 -4.21 -7.37
N ILE A 173 4.46 -3.45 -6.74
CA ILE A 173 4.77 -2.16 -6.08
C ILE A 173 4.56 -2.28 -4.57
N ASN A 174 5.62 -1.98 -3.82
CA ASN A 174 5.55 -1.88 -2.37
C ASN A 174 4.91 -0.54 -1.99
N VAL A 175 3.75 -0.55 -1.33
CA VAL A 175 3.03 0.64 -0.88
C VAL A 175 3.20 0.90 0.62
N GLY A 176 4.22 0.31 1.24
CA GLY A 176 4.65 0.59 2.61
C GLY A 176 4.94 2.09 2.79
N CYS A 177 4.37 2.70 3.83
CA CYS A 177 4.33 4.16 3.96
C CYS A 177 5.72 4.82 4.03
N MET A 178 6.75 4.08 4.45
CA MET A 178 8.14 4.51 4.58
C MET A 178 8.90 4.56 3.24
N GLN A 179 8.33 4.04 2.15
CA GLN A 179 8.97 4.08 0.85
C GLN A 179 9.13 5.54 0.38
N PRO A 180 10.24 5.93 -0.27
CA PRO A 180 10.50 7.33 -0.63
C PRO A 180 9.41 8.00 -1.47
N TYR A 181 8.75 7.23 -2.35
CA TYR A 181 7.63 7.69 -3.19
C TYR A 181 6.28 7.68 -2.46
N MET A 182 6.17 7.01 -1.31
CA MET A 182 4.98 7.04 -0.47
C MET A 182 5.03 8.20 0.51
N ASN A 183 6.20 8.45 1.13
CA ASN A 183 6.46 9.58 2.03
C ASN A 183 5.37 9.76 3.12
N TYR A 184 4.95 8.65 3.71
CA TYR A 184 3.92 8.55 4.74
C TYR A 184 2.55 9.12 4.33
N GLU A 185 2.27 9.17 3.02
CA GLU A 185 1.02 9.68 2.44
C GLU A 185 0.40 8.62 1.51
N PRO A 186 -0.94 8.45 1.52
CA PRO A 186 -1.60 7.57 0.56
C PRO A 186 -1.37 8.03 -0.88
N GLN A 187 -1.00 7.10 -1.77
CA GLN A 187 -0.71 7.40 -3.17
C GLN A 187 -1.79 6.82 -4.09
N SER A 188 -2.16 7.57 -5.11
CA SER A 188 -3.01 7.06 -6.19
C SER A 188 -2.19 6.14 -7.11
N LEU A 189 -2.85 5.25 -7.85
CA LEU A 189 -2.15 4.40 -8.82
C LEU A 189 -1.37 5.24 -9.86
N LYS A 190 -1.90 6.42 -10.23
CA LYS A 190 -1.22 7.36 -11.12
C LYS A 190 0.14 7.77 -10.56
N GLU A 191 0.19 8.20 -9.30
CA GLU A 191 1.42 8.64 -8.64
C GLU A 191 2.41 7.47 -8.48
N LEU A 192 1.92 6.27 -8.17
CA LEU A 192 2.76 5.07 -8.08
C LEU A 192 3.45 4.71 -9.42
N LEU A 193 2.70 4.80 -10.52
CA LEU A 193 3.23 4.52 -11.86
C LEU A 193 4.22 5.61 -12.30
N GLU A 194 3.88 6.88 -12.06
CA GLU A 194 4.75 8.03 -12.38
C GLU A 194 6.07 7.98 -11.59
N ALA A 195 6.02 7.62 -10.30
CA ALA A 195 7.21 7.43 -9.46
C ALA A 195 8.15 6.32 -9.99
N ARG A 196 7.63 5.40 -10.81
CA ARG A 196 8.40 4.34 -11.48
C ARG A 196 8.78 4.66 -12.92
N GLY A 197 8.51 5.89 -13.38
CA GLY A 197 8.80 6.31 -14.75
C GLY A 197 7.92 5.61 -15.80
N ILE A 198 6.77 5.06 -15.40
CA ILE A 198 5.84 4.39 -16.30
C ILE A 198 4.90 5.45 -16.88
N GLU A 199 4.96 5.62 -18.20
CA GLU A 199 4.07 6.54 -18.91
C GLU A 199 2.62 6.02 -18.91
N ILE A 200 1.68 6.92 -18.60
CA ILE A 200 0.25 6.62 -18.59
C ILE A 200 -0.36 7.20 -19.88
N PRO A 201 -0.67 6.37 -20.88
CA PRO A 201 -1.16 6.85 -22.17
C PRO A 201 -2.55 7.47 -22.04
N GLU A 202 -2.85 8.47 -22.86
CA GLU A 202 -4.23 8.92 -23.04
C GLU A 202 -5.07 7.83 -23.71
N LYS A 203 -6.32 7.65 -23.27
CA LYS A 203 -7.21 6.65 -23.88
C LYS A 203 -7.37 6.98 -25.37
N LYS A 204 -6.88 6.10 -26.26
CA LYS A 204 -7.16 6.22 -27.70
C LYS A 204 -8.67 6.25 -27.89
N LYS A 205 -9.21 7.37 -28.39
CA LYS A 205 -10.61 7.41 -28.86
C LYS A 205 -10.74 6.31 -29.90
N LYS A 206 -11.51 5.26 -29.59
CA LYS A 206 -11.87 4.26 -30.60
C LYS A 206 -12.51 5.04 -31.76
N GLY A 207 -11.83 5.06 -32.90
CA GLY A 207 -12.37 5.60 -34.13
C GLY A 207 -13.71 4.93 -34.40
N ARG A 208 -14.73 5.74 -34.68
CA ARG A 208 -16.02 5.27 -35.19
C ARG A 208 -15.83 4.68 -36.57
#